data_AF-A0A7Z9GV91-F1
#
_entry.id   AF-A0A7Z9GV91-F1
#
_cell.length_a   1.000
_cell.length_b   1.000
_cell.length_c   1.000
_cell.angle_alpha   90.00
_cell.angle_beta   90.00
_cell.angle_gamma   90.00
#
_symmetry.space_group_name_H-M   'P 1'
#
loop_
_entity.id
_entity.type
_entity.pdbx_description
1 polymer ?
#
loop_
_entity_poly.entity_id
_entity_poly.type
_entity_poly.pdbx_seq_one_letter_code
_entity_poly.pdbx_strand_id
1 'polypeptide(L)'
;MKFASDQAEIAIKDTLTYLSKRLSQITYGAHRKGGYPIGSGAIKSAHKFICHVRLKRSGAWWYADNSNHMMALRCARYNGTLERVFHRYANTIPLPAKP
;
A
#
# COMPACT_ATOMS: atom_id res chain seq x y z
N MET A 1 3.29 23.47 32.31
CA MET A 1 3.68 22.06 32.08
C MET A 1 5.19 22.03 32.01
N LYS A 2 5.89 21.23 32.83
CA LYS A 2 7.36 21.12 32.76
C LYS A 2 7.72 19.97 31.81
N PHE A 3 8.65 20.21 30.88
CA PHE A 3 9.17 19.15 30.01
C PHE A 3 10.18 18.30 30.76
N ALA A 4 10.26 17.01 30.42
CA ALA A 4 11.18 16.06 31.06
C ALA A 4 12.65 16.26 30.66
N SER A 5 12.88 16.85 29.48
CA SER A 5 14.19 17.25 28.95
C SER A 5 14.00 18.19 27.75
N ASP A 6 15.06 18.86 27.32
CA ASP A 6 15.04 19.70 26.11
C ASP A 6 14.68 18.90 24.86
N GLN A 7 15.15 17.65 24.77
CA GLN A 7 14.82 16.75 23.68
C GLN A 7 13.32 16.39 23.68
N ALA A 8 12.72 16.22 24.86
CA ALA A 8 11.29 15.97 24.99
C ALA A 8 10.47 17.19 24.54
N GLU A 9 10.92 18.40 24.87
CA GLU A 9 10.29 19.63 24.41
C GLU A 9 10.29 19.75 22.87
N ILE A 10 11.43 19.49 22.23
CA ILE A 10 11.56 19.50 20.77
C ILE A 10 10.63 18.46 20.14
N ALA A 11 10.64 17.22 20.62
CA ALA A 11 9.81 16.15 20.08
C ALA A 11 8.30 16.46 20.19
N ILE A 12 7.88 17.08 21.29
CA ILE A 12 6.48 17.51 21.48
C ILE A 12 6.12 18.61 20.49
N LYS A 13 6.98 19.63 20.31
CA LYS A 13 6.75 20.72 19.36
C LYS A 13 6.67 20.21 17.92
N ASP A 14 7.55 19.29 17.53
CA ASP A 14 7.55 18.67 16.21
C ASP A 14 6.29 17.85 15.97
N THR A 15 5.90 17.03 16.96
CA THR A 15 4.68 16.21 16.90
C THR A 15 3.45 17.10 16.78
N LEU A 16 3.36 18.16 17.57
CA LEU A 16 2.26 19.12 17.51
C LEU A 16 2.20 19.78 16.12
N THR A 17 3.32 20.23 15.59
CA THR A 17 3.39 20.84 14.25
C THR A 17 2.94 19.86 13.17
N TYR A 18 3.36 18.60 13.26
CA TYR A 18 2.99 17.56 12.31
C TYR A 18 1.48 17.25 12.34
N LEU A 19 0.91 17.07 13.54
CA LEU A 19 -0.49 16.72 13.74
C LEU A 19 -1.43 17.87 13.43
N SER A 20 -1.08 19.11 13.82
CA SER A 20 -1.90 20.30 13.56
C SER A 20 -2.15 20.50 12.07
N LYS A 21 -1.13 20.27 11.22
CA LYS A 21 -1.28 20.34 9.75
C LYS A 21 -2.16 19.23 9.15
N ARG A 22 -2.49 18.19 9.92
CA ARG A 22 -3.16 16.97 9.45
C ARG A 22 -4.45 16.66 10.21
N LEU A 23 -4.96 17.58 11.04
CA LEU A 23 -6.16 17.37 11.84
C LEU A 23 -7.34 16.85 11.01
N SER A 24 -7.51 17.34 9.78
CA SER A 24 -8.57 16.88 8.85
C SER A 24 -8.44 15.41 8.43
N GLN A 25 -7.26 14.81 8.55
CA GLN A 25 -6.99 13.40 8.23
C GLN A 25 -7.18 12.48 9.46
N ILE A 26 -7.30 13.05 10.66
CA ILE A 26 -7.41 12.31 11.94
C ILE A 26 -8.89 12.03 12.24
N THR A 27 -9.58 11.36 11.33
CA THR A 27 -11.02 11.05 11.45
C THR A 27 -11.27 9.66 12.06
N TYR A 28 -10.49 9.27 13.07
CA TYR A 28 -10.53 7.93 13.67
C TYR A 28 -11.91 7.53 14.20
N GLY A 29 -12.66 8.48 14.76
CA GLY A 29 -14.03 8.22 15.25
C GLY A 29 -14.98 7.82 14.14
N ALA A 30 -14.94 8.51 13.00
CA ALA A 30 -15.76 8.19 11.82
C ALA A 30 -15.36 6.83 11.23
N HIS A 31 -14.05 6.58 11.09
CA HIS A 31 -13.54 5.30 10.61
C HIS A 31 -13.95 4.12 11.52
N ARG A 32 -13.87 4.30 12.84
CA ARG A 32 -14.30 3.28 13.81
C ARG A 32 -15.80 2.98 13.68
N LYS A 33 -16.64 4.01 13.57
CA LYS A 33 -18.09 3.86 13.37
C LYS A 33 -18.41 3.14 12.05
N GLY A 34 -17.64 3.40 11.00
CA GLY A 34 -17.75 2.72 9.70
C GLY A 34 -17.15 1.31 9.65
N GLY A 35 -16.60 0.79 10.76
CA GLY A 35 -15.96 -0.53 10.79
C GLY A 35 -14.60 -0.60 10.10
N TYR A 36 -13.98 0.53 9.78
CA TYR A 36 -12.67 0.57 9.14
C TYR A 36 -11.54 0.30 10.15
N PRO A 37 -10.49 -0.45 9.73
CA PRO A 37 -9.32 -0.65 10.57
C PRO A 37 -8.57 0.68 10.80
N ILE A 38 -8.29 0.99 12.06
CA ILE A 38 -7.59 2.22 12.47
C ILE A 38 -6.06 2.06 12.36
N GLY A 39 -5.58 0.82 12.44
CA GLY A 39 -4.16 0.49 12.38
C GLY A 39 -3.67 0.18 10.96
N SER A 40 -2.40 0.46 10.70
CA SER A 40 -1.74 0.12 9.43
C SER A 40 -1.30 -1.34 9.31
N GLY A 41 -1.56 -2.17 10.33
CA GLY A 41 -1.07 -3.56 10.41
C GLY A 41 -1.51 -4.43 9.22
N ALA A 42 -2.80 -4.40 8.87
CA ALA A 42 -3.34 -5.14 7.74
C ALA A 42 -2.67 -4.72 6.41
N ILE A 43 -2.51 -3.41 6.20
CA ILE A 43 -1.85 -2.85 5.01
C ILE A 43 -0.37 -3.23 4.95
N LYS A 44 0.36 -3.14 6.08
CA LYS A 44 1.78 -3.55 6.16
C LYS A 44 1.95 -5.05 5.89
N SER A 45 1.05 -5.88 6.41
CA SER A 45 1.02 -7.30 6.14
C SER A 45 0.78 -7.58 4.65
N ALA A 46 -0.24 -6.97 4.06
CA ALA A 46 -0.53 -7.10 2.63
C ALA A 46 0.66 -6.66 1.77
N HIS A 47 1.31 -5.54 2.10
CA HIS A 47 2.52 -5.07 1.41
C HIS A 47 3.66 -6.12 1.48
N LYS A 48 3.85 -6.78 2.63
CA LYS A 48 4.84 -7.85 2.79
C LYS A 48 4.53 -9.06 1.89
N PHE A 49 3.28 -9.50 1.78
CA PHE A 49 2.92 -10.71 1.03
C PHE A 49 2.70 -10.50 -0.48
N ILE A 50 2.17 -9.34 -0.86
CA ILE A 50 1.85 -9.02 -2.25
C ILE A 50 3.11 -8.47 -2.95
N CYS A 51 3.67 -7.38 -2.42
CA CYS A 51 4.77 -6.63 -3.02
C CYS A 51 6.12 -7.32 -2.81
N HIS A 52 6.53 -7.56 -1.55
CA HIS A 52 7.93 -7.93 -1.29
C HIS A 52 8.37 -9.22 -1.99
N VAL A 53 7.47 -10.20 -2.11
CA VAL A 53 7.77 -11.51 -2.73
C VAL A 53 8.33 -11.39 -4.15
N ARG A 54 7.95 -10.33 -4.89
CA ARG A 54 8.44 -10.10 -6.24
C ARG A 54 9.26 -8.83 -6.38
N LEU A 55 8.83 -7.74 -5.77
CA LEU A 55 9.40 -6.41 -6.01
C LEU A 55 10.53 -6.05 -5.04
N LYS A 56 10.50 -6.53 -3.79
CA LYS A 56 11.50 -6.19 -2.75
C LYS A 56 12.41 -7.38 -2.43
N ARG A 57 13.21 -7.78 -3.42
CA ARG A 57 14.22 -8.84 -3.28
C ARG A 57 15.63 -8.23 -3.36
N SER A 58 16.59 -8.88 -2.71
CA SER A 58 18.00 -8.45 -2.80
C SER A 58 18.47 -8.50 -4.25
N GLY A 59 19.18 -7.46 -4.69
CA GLY A 59 19.69 -7.32 -6.06
C GLY A 59 18.63 -7.08 -7.14
N ALA A 60 17.35 -6.91 -6.79
CA ALA A 60 16.30 -6.62 -7.77
C ALA A 60 16.24 -5.12 -8.09
N TRP A 61 16.04 -4.82 -9.38
CA TRP A 61 15.79 -3.47 -9.89
C TRP A 61 14.61 -3.50 -10.86
N TRP A 62 13.88 -2.39 -10.96
CA TRP A 62 12.63 -2.34 -11.73
C TRP A 62 12.44 -0.97 -12.37
N TYR A 63 11.90 -0.97 -13.59
CA TYR A 63 11.25 0.21 -14.14
C TYR A 63 9.90 0.43 -13.43
N ALA A 64 9.53 1.69 -13.18
CA ALA A 64 8.29 2.03 -12.48
C ALA A 64 7.04 1.47 -13.20
N ASP A 65 7.01 1.52 -14.53
CA ASP A 65 5.88 0.98 -15.30
C ASP A 65 5.75 -0.54 -15.15
N ASN A 66 6.88 -1.24 -15.18
CA ASN A 66 6.90 -2.70 -15.04
C ASN A 66 6.54 -3.15 -13.61
N SER A 67 6.93 -2.39 -12.59
CA SER A 67 6.59 -2.70 -11.20
C SER A 67 5.10 -2.52 -10.92
N ASN A 68 4.46 -1.50 -11.54
CA ASN A 68 3.01 -1.32 -11.48
C ASN A 68 2.25 -2.49 -12.09
N HIS A 69 2.65 -2.97 -13.28
CA HIS A 69 2.05 -4.15 -13.89
C HIS A 69 2.21 -5.41 -13.02
N MET A 70 3.42 -5.62 -12.47
CA MET A 70 3.68 -6.75 -11.56
C MET A 70 2.82 -6.66 -10.30
N MET A 71 2.65 -5.46 -9.71
CA MET A 71 1.78 -5.25 -8.57
C MET A 71 0.33 -5.60 -8.89
N ALA A 72 -0.18 -5.14 -10.04
CA ALA A 72 -1.54 -5.42 -10.47
C ALA A 72 -1.81 -6.94 -10.59
N LEU A 73 -0.88 -7.68 -11.21
CA LEU A 73 -0.97 -9.14 -11.32
C LEU A 73 -0.92 -9.83 -9.95
N ARG A 74 -0.07 -9.35 -9.04
CA ARG A 74 0.00 -9.88 -7.66
C ARG A 74 -1.30 -9.63 -6.91
N CYS A 75 -1.87 -8.42 -7.00
CA CYS A 75 -3.18 -8.11 -6.43
C CYS A 75 -4.27 -9.01 -7.01
N ALA A 76 -4.31 -9.19 -8.34
CA ALA A 76 -5.28 -10.04 -9.03
C ALA A 76 -5.22 -11.50 -8.54
N ARG A 77 -4.02 -12.01 -8.23
CA ARG A 77 -3.84 -13.35 -7.66
C ARG A 77 -4.44 -13.46 -6.27
N TYR A 78 -4.20 -12.48 -5.38
CA TYR A 78 -4.66 -12.56 -3.98
C TYR A 78 -6.15 -12.23 -3.82
N ASN A 79 -6.73 -11.43 -4.71
CA ASN A 79 -8.15 -11.12 -4.67
C ASN A 79 -9.00 -12.06 -5.56
N GLY A 80 -8.41 -13.11 -6.14
CA GLY A 80 -9.12 -14.13 -6.92
C GLY A 80 -9.57 -13.67 -8.32
N THR A 81 -9.06 -12.54 -8.83
CA THR A 81 -9.48 -11.98 -10.13
C THR A 81 -8.49 -12.24 -11.27
N LEU A 82 -7.46 -13.06 -11.03
CA LEU A 82 -6.39 -13.33 -11.98
C LEU A 82 -6.93 -13.87 -13.32
N GLU A 83 -7.82 -14.86 -13.28
CA GLU A 83 -8.43 -15.43 -14.49
C GLU A 83 -9.15 -14.37 -15.32
N ARG A 84 -9.90 -13.47 -14.68
CA ARG A 84 -10.58 -12.36 -15.36
C ARG A 84 -9.58 -11.42 -16.05
N VAL A 85 -8.43 -11.15 -15.43
CA VAL A 85 -7.36 -10.34 -16.03
C VAL A 85 -6.77 -11.04 -17.25
N PHE A 86 -6.51 -12.35 -17.16
CA PHE A 86 -5.99 -13.15 -18.28
C PHE A 86 -6.98 -13.26 -19.43
N HIS A 87 -8.27 -13.51 -19.16
CA HIS A 87 -9.31 -13.52 -20.19
C HIS A 87 -9.39 -12.19 -20.93
N ARG A 88 -9.33 -11.06 -20.21
CA ARG A 88 -9.31 -9.73 -20.82
C ARG A 88 -8.09 -9.56 -21.73
N TYR A 89 -6.92 -9.98 -21.27
CA TYR A 89 -5.68 -9.91 -22.04
C TYR A 89 -5.73 -10.78 -23.31
N ALA A 90 -6.21 -12.01 -23.19
CA ALA A 90 -6.38 -12.93 -24.31
C ALA A 90 -7.34 -12.40 -25.38
N ASN A 91 -8.38 -11.65 -24.97
CA ASN A 91 -9.32 -11.02 -25.91
C ASN A 91 -8.77 -9.74 -26.56
N THR A 92 -7.68 -9.17 -26.05
CA THR A 92 -7.04 -7.97 -26.62
C THR A 92 -5.93 -8.28 -27.63
N ILE A 93 -5.43 -9.50 -27.67
CA ILE A 93 -4.41 -9.94 -28.62
C ILE A 93 -5.06 -10.98 -29.54
N PRO A 94 -5.05 -10.80 -30.88
CA PRO A 94 -5.42 -11.89 -31.77
C PRO A 94 -4.47 -13.06 -31.50
N LEU A 95 -5.02 -14.22 -31.14
CA LEU A 95 -4.21 -15.43 -31.03
C LEU A 95 -3.45 -15.61 -32.36
N PRO A 96 -2.16 -15.97 -32.32
CA PRO A 96 -1.47 -16.36 -33.55
C PRO A 96 -2.27 -17.48 -34.20
N ALA A 97 -2.46 -17.38 -35.52
CA ALA A 97 -3.16 -18.41 -36.28
C ALA A 97 -2.57 -19.77 -35.93
N LYS A 98 -3.43 -20.74 -35.60
CA LYS A 98 -3.03 -22.13 -35.38
C LYS A 98 -2.24 -22.58 -36.63
N PRO A 99 -1.11 -23.31 -36.46
CA PRO A 99 -0.36 -23.83 -37.59
C PRO A 99 -1.23 -24.71 -38.50
#